data_AF-A0AAE4JBN0-F1
#
_entry.id   AF-A0AAE4JBN0-F1
#
_cell.length_a   1.000
_cell.length_b   1.000
_cell.length_c   1.000
_cell.angle_alpha   90.00
_cell.angle_beta   90.00
_cell.angle_gamma   90.00
#
_symmetry.space_group_name_H-M   'P 1'
#
loop_
_entity.id
_entity.type
_entity.pdbx_description
1 polymer ?
#
loop_
_entity_poly.entity_id
_entity_poly.type
_entity_poly.pdbx_seq_one_letter_code
_entity_poly.pdbx_strand_id
1 'polypeptide(L)'
;MTEQDVERVARHNEQRQREYEGSALIRLLTDESTTAETKKAVLTYLQPWSNAFQRMISARVTFESDPELRALACEHQAEEVGHDKILARSRADDRELVWDPVIEMGASWFVDQFAILPGVQRAVLAHLALEAGSLVFSQAGTKAFPDDEYFELHDEADVEHLEMGYEVLRRRADWTPEAAITVLDRAWQVIGVVSDRIAECAVRDTVAA
;
A
#
# COMPACT_ATOMS: atom_id res chain seq x y z
N MET A 1 20.53 -5.85 18.71
CA MET A 1 19.64 -6.43 17.70
C MET A 1 20.48 -7.10 16.65
N THR A 2 20.06 -8.26 16.15
CA THR A 2 20.89 -9.12 15.29
C THR A 2 20.44 -9.05 13.84
N GLU A 3 21.36 -9.29 12.91
CA GLU A 3 21.05 -9.45 11.48
C GLU A 3 19.98 -10.52 11.24
N GLN A 4 19.97 -11.57 12.08
CA GLN A 4 18.97 -12.64 12.08
C GLN A 4 17.55 -12.14 12.41
N ASP A 5 17.41 -11.10 13.23
CA ASP A 5 16.11 -10.51 13.58
C ASP A 5 15.49 -9.82 12.38
N VAL A 6 16.29 -9.06 11.63
CA VAL A 6 15.85 -8.36 10.40
C VAL A 6 15.50 -9.37 9.31
N GLU A 7 16.34 -10.39 9.10
CA GLU A 7 16.09 -11.45 8.12
C GLU A 7 14.78 -12.21 8.43
N ARG A 8 14.47 -12.42 9.72
CA ARG A 8 13.20 -13.03 10.12
C ARG A 8 12.00 -12.17 9.74
N VAL A 9 12.07 -10.85 9.94
CA VAL A 9 10.99 -9.93 9.51
C VAL A 9 10.87 -9.90 8.00
N ALA A 10 12.00 -9.84 7.27
CA ALA A 10 12.01 -9.82 5.82
C ALA A 10 11.36 -11.08 5.22
N ARG A 11 11.78 -12.27 5.65
CA ARG A 11 11.18 -13.54 5.19
C ARG A 11 9.69 -13.63 5.49
N HIS A 12 9.26 -13.13 6.65
CA HIS A 12 7.85 -13.09 7.00
C HIS A 12 7.08 -12.16 6.06
N ASN A 13 7.62 -10.97 5.78
CA ASN A 13 6.97 -10.01 4.91
C ASN A 13 6.91 -10.47 3.45
N GLU A 14 7.98 -11.09 2.94
CA GLU A 14 7.98 -11.72 1.62
C GLU A 14 6.90 -12.80 1.49
N GLN A 15 6.68 -13.59 2.55
CA GLN A 15 5.60 -14.59 2.56
C GLN A 15 4.23 -13.91 2.45
N ARG A 16 4.02 -12.77 3.12
CA ARG A 16 2.79 -11.98 3.01
C ARG A 16 2.59 -11.37 1.62
N GLN A 17 3.65 -10.89 0.98
CA GLN A 17 3.59 -10.41 -0.40
C GLN A 17 3.15 -11.53 -1.37
N ARG A 18 3.74 -12.72 -1.26
CA ARG A 18 3.33 -13.91 -2.05
C ARG A 18 1.89 -14.33 -1.80
N GLU A 19 1.40 -14.20 -0.58
CA GLU A 19 -0.02 -14.44 -0.27
C GLU A 19 -0.92 -13.39 -0.93
N TYR A 20 -0.50 -12.12 -0.92
CA TYR A 20 -1.23 -11.01 -1.50
C TYR A 20 -1.30 -11.07 -3.04
N GLU A 21 -0.27 -11.61 -3.71
CA GLU A 21 -0.31 -11.95 -5.14
C GLU A 21 -1.49 -12.85 -5.50
N GLY A 22 -1.97 -13.65 -4.54
CA GLY A 22 -3.15 -14.51 -4.68
C GLY A 22 -4.49 -13.84 -4.37
N SER A 23 -4.53 -12.55 -4.02
CA SER A 23 -5.77 -11.84 -3.67
C SER A 23 -6.73 -11.68 -4.85
N ALA A 24 -8.01 -11.40 -4.57
CA ALA A 24 -9.01 -11.20 -5.61
C ALA A 24 -8.65 -10.03 -6.53
N LEU A 25 -8.11 -8.95 -5.96
CA LEU A 25 -7.67 -7.76 -6.70
C LEU A 25 -6.56 -8.08 -7.69
N ILE A 26 -5.49 -8.73 -7.23
CA ILE A 26 -4.34 -9.05 -8.08
C ILE A 26 -4.73 -10.03 -9.18
N ARG A 27 -5.55 -11.03 -8.87
CA ARG A 27 -6.09 -11.96 -9.87
C ARG A 27 -6.92 -11.24 -10.93
N LEU A 28 -7.78 -10.30 -10.53
CA LEU A 28 -8.61 -9.55 -11.47
C LEU A 28 -7.75 -8.80 -12.50
N LEU A 29 -6.66 -8.17 -12.07
CA LEU A 29 -5.74 -7.47 -12.97
C LEU A 29 -4.93 -8.41 -13.87
N THR A 30 -4.47 -9.53 -13.32
CA THR A 30 -3.54 -10.45 -14.01
C THR A 30 -4.22 -11.50 -14.88
N ASP A 31 -5.49 -11.83 -14.63
CA ASP A 31 -6.25 -12.79 -15.43
C ASP A 31 -6.57 -12.20 -16.82
N GLU A 32 -6.22 -12.94 -17.87
CA GLU A 32 -6.48 -12.56 -19.27
C GLU A 32 -7.96 -12.62 -19.64
N SER A 33 -8.76 -13.39 -18.89
CA SER A 33 -10.20 -13.52 -19.10
C SER A 33 -11.01 -12.37 -18.49
N THR A 34 -10.41 -11.60 -17.57
CA THR A 34 -11.05 -10.40 -17.02
C THR A 34 -11.17 -9.32 -18.09
N THR A 35 -12.36 -8.77 -18.27
CA THR A 35 -12.61 -7.76 -19.30
C THR A 35 -11.87 -6.45 -19.02
N ALA A 36 -11.59 -5.69 -20.07
CA ALA A 36 -10.93 -4.38 -19.95
C ALA A 36 -11.76 -3.41 -19.11
N GLU A 37 -13.09 -3.46 -19.21
CA GLU A 37 -14.00 -2.63 -18.40
C GLU A 37 -13.87 -2.97 -16.91
N THR A 38 -13.83 -4.27 -16.56
CA THR A 38 -13.68 -4.73 -15.17
C THR A 38 -12.32 -4.31 -14.60
N LYS A 39 -11.24 -4.46 -15.38
CA LYS A 39 -9.92 -3.97 -14.98
C LYS A 39 -9.96 -2.46 -14.75
N LYS A 40 -10.54 -1.69 -15.68
CA LYS A 40 -10.64 -0.23 -15.56
C LYS A 40 -11.43 0.19 -14.31
N ALA A 41 -12.51 -0.52 -13.99
CA ALA A 41 -13.33 -0.25 -12.81
C ALA A 41 -12.55 -0.38 -11.48
N VAL A 42 -11.49 -1.19 -11.42
CA VAL A 42 -10.58 -1.22 -10.26
C VAL A 42 -10.02 0.16 -9.97
N LEU A 43 -9.63 0.93 -10.98
CA LEU A 43 -9.04 2.25 -10.79
C LEU A 43 -10.03 3.23 -10.14
N THR A 44 -11.32 3.10 -10.46
CA THR A 44 -12.39 3.89 -9.81
C THR A 44 -12.46 3.62 -8.31
N TYR A 45 -12.34 2.36 -7.91
CA TYR A 45 -12.37 1.97 -6.49
C TYR A 45 -11.02 2.10 -5.79
N LEU A 46 -9.91 2.16 -6.54
CA LEU A 46 -8.59 2.47 -6.00
C LEU A 46 -8.44 3.97 -5.69
N GLN A 47 -9.09 4.86 -6.44
CA GLN A 47 -8.93 6.30 -6.26
C GLN A 47 -9.19 6.78 -4.81
N PRO A 48 -10.25 6.35 -4.11
CA PRO A 48 -10.46 6.72 -2.71
C PRO A 48 -9.34 6.23 -1.79
N TRP A 49 -8.80 5.02 -2.04
CA TRP A 49 -7.65 4.50 -1.30
C TRP A 49 -6.40 5.36 -1.54
N SER A 50 -6.10 5.68 -2.79
CA SER A 50 -4.96 6.54 -3.17
C SER A 50 -5.10 7.97 -2.60
N ASN A 51 -6.30 8.56 -2.64
CA ASN A 51 -6.57 9.82 -1.97
C ASN A 51 -6.35 9.73 -0.45
N ALA A 52 -6.74 8.60 0.14
CA ALA A 52 -6.56 8.37 1.57
C ALA A 52 -5.10 8.13 1.96
N PHE A 53 -4.30 7.57 1.06
CA PHE A 53 -2.87 7.38 1.28
C PHE A 53 -2.15 8.70 1.58
N GLN A 54 -2.53 9.80 0.91
CA GLN A 54 -2.05 11.15 1.24
C GLN A 54 -2.34 11.53 2.70
N ARG A 55 -3.50 11.13 3.25
CA ARG A 55 -3.83 11.32 4.67
C ARG A 55 -3.00 10.42 5.57
N MET A 56 -2.77 9.17 5.17
CA MET A 56 -1.96 8.19 5.92
C MET A 56 -0.52 8.67 6.09
N ILE A 57 0.14 9.06 5.01
CA ILE A 57 1.52 9.56 5.05
C ILE A 57 1.62 10.89 5.81
N SER A 58 0.62 11.78 5.67
CA SER A 58 0.54 13.01 6.47
C SER A 58 0.39 12.72 7.98
N ALA A 59 -0.37 11.69 8.35
CA ALA A 59 -0.51 11.26 9.74
C ALA A 59 0.83 10.74 10.28
N ARG A 60 1.55 9.91 9.51
CA ARG A 60 2.91 9.44 9.87
C ARG A 60 3.82 10.60 10.21
N VAL A 61 3.90 11.62 9.34
CA VAL A 61 4.71 12.82 9.58
C VAL A 61 4.22 13.56 10.83
N THR A 62 2.92 13.72 10.99
CA THR A 62 2.35 14.50 12.11
C THR A 62 2.67 13.90 13.48
N PHE A 63 2.59 12.57 13.60
CA PHE A 63 2.74 11.86 14.87
C PHE A 63 4.16 11.37 15.15
N GLU A 64 5.11 11.58 14.23
CA GLU A 64 6.50 11.22 14.46
C GLU A 64 7.24 12.30 15.27
N SER A 65 7.70 11.89 16.46
CA SER A 65 8.42 12.72 17.42
C SER A 65 9.93 12.51 17.36
N ASP A 66 10.39 11.36 16.89
CA ASP A 66 11.80 11.07 16.70
C ASP A 66 12.32 11.88 15.48
N PRO A 67 13.33 12.76 15.64
CA PRO A 67 13.77 13.62 14.54
C PRO A 67 14.30 12.87 13.31
N GLU A 68 14.97 11.73 13.50
CA GLU A 68 15.52 10.95 12.39
C GLU A 68 14.39 10.25 11.61
N LEU A 69 13.47 9.61 12.34
CA LEU A 69 12.32 8.96 11.71
C LEU A 69 11.35 9.97 11.09
N ARG A 70 11.24 11.18 11.67
CA ARG A 70 10.45 12.27 11.11
C ARG A 70 11.06 12.77 9.80
N ALA A 71 12.38 12.92 9.72
CA ALA A 71 13.05 13.31 8.49
C ALA A 71 12.78 12.29 7.37
N LEU A 72 12.92 10.99 7.68
CA LEU A 72 12.57 9.90 6.77
C LEU A 72 11.09 9.92 6.36
N ALA A 73 10.18 10.28 7.27
CA ALA A 73 8.77 10.41 6.97
C ALA A 73 8.46 11.59 6.04
N CYS A 74 9.17 12.72 6.21
CA CYS A 74 9.02 13.88 5.35
C CYS A 74 9.59 13.63 3.93
N GLU A 75 10.70 12.90 3.82
CA GLU A 75 11.29 12.48 2.55
C GLU A 75 10.29 11.62 1.76
N HIS A 76 9.82 10.53 2.37
CA HIS A 76 8.80 9.67 1.78
C HIS A 76 7.52 10.47 1.43
N GLN A 77 7.07 11.38 2.30
CA GLN A 77 5.91 12.24 1.96
C GLN A 77 6.15 13.10 0.72
N ALA A 78 7.36 13.67 0.55
CA ALA A 78 7.65 14.54 -0.58
C ALA A 78 7.61 13.78 -1.91
N GLU A 79 8.01 12.51 -1.89
CA GLU A 79 7.95 11.59 -3.05
C GLU A 79 6.49 11.23 -3.37
N GLU A 80 5.70 10.88 -2.35
CA GLU A 80 4.32 10.39 -2.53
C GLU A 80 3.29 11.46 -2.90
N VAL A 81 3.62 12.74 -2.71
CA VAL A 81 2.66 13.83 -2.93
C VAL A 81 2.28 13.92 -4.40
N GLY A 82 0.98 13.71 -4.68
CA GLY A 82 0.40 13.85 -6.00
C GLY A 82 0.24 12.56 -6.79
N HIS A 83 0.67 11.41 -6.26
CA HIS A 83 0.43 10.09 -6.88
C HIS A 83 -1.08 9.83 -7.09
N ASP A 84 -1.93 10.33 -6.20
CA ASP A 84 -3.39 10.31 -6.34
C ASP A 84 -3.89 11.02 -7.60
N LYS A 85 -3.23 12.12 -7.98
CA LYS A 85 -3.54 12.88 -9.20
C LYS A 85 -3.01 12.19 -10.45
N ILE A 86 -1.97 11.38 -10.33
CA ILE A 86 -1.47 10.55 -11.44
C ILE A 86 -2.51 9.48 -11.75
N LEU A 87 -2.94 8.73 -10.73
CA LEU A 87 -4.02 7.74 -10.84
C LEU A 87 -5.31 8.36 -11.42
N ALA A 88 -5.67 9.58 -10.99
CA ALA A 88 -6.85 10.26 -11.50
C ALA A 88 -6.78 10.55 -13.01
N ARG A 89 -5.58 10.76 -13.58
CA ARG A 89 -5.39 10.89 -15.03
C ARG A 89 -5.55 9.55 -15.73
N SER A 90 -5.03 8.48 -15.15
CA SER A 90 -5.18 7.11 -15.65
C SER A 90 -6.65 6.70 -15.76
N ARG A 91 -7.56 7.27 -14.96
CA ARG A 91 -9.00 7.00 -15.03
C ARG A 91 -9.75 7.65 -16.20
N ALA A 92 -9.21 8.74 -16.76
CA ALA A 92 -9.61 9.59 -17.91
C ALA A 92 -11.11 9.82 -18.26
N ASP A 93 -11.97 8.80 -18.24
CA ASP A 93 -13.36 8.84 -18.69
C ASP A 93 -14.39 8.89 -17.54
N ASP A 94 -14.01 8.45 -16.34
CA ASP A 94 -14.86 8.45 -15.15
C ASP A 94 -14.28 9.37 -14.07
N ARG A 95 -14.97 10.49 -13.82
CA ARG A 95 -14.62 11.46 -12.77
C ARG A 95 -15.37 11.21 -11.46
N GLU A 96 -16.21 10.18 -11.39
CA GLU A 96 -16.96 9.87 -10.19
C GLU A 96 -15.99 9.45 -9.09
N LEU A 97 -16.12 10.08 -7.92
CA LEU A 97 -15.44 9.62 -6.72
C LEU A 97 -16.44 8.80 -5.93
N VAL A 98 -16.21 7.49 -5.90
CA VAL A 98 -17.07 6.57 -5.14
C VAL A 98 -16.60 6.55 -3.69
N TRP A 99 -17.54 6.68 -2.76
CA TRP A 99 -17.25 6.43 -1.36
C TRP A 99 -17.66 5.00 -1.01
N ASP A 100 -16.73 4.22 -0.44
CA ASP A 100 -17.00 2.89 0.08
C ASP A 100 -16.56 2.80 1.56
N PRO A 101 -17.45 2.30 2.46
CA PRO A 101 -17.17 2.27 3.88
C PRO A 101 -15.98 1.38 4.27
N VAL A 102 -15.76 0.27 3.56
CA VAL A 102 -14.68 -0.66 3.87
C VAL A 102 -13.33 -0.04 3.46
N ILE A 103 -13.28 0.63 2.31
CA ILE A 103 -12.09 1.35 1.85
C ILE A 103 -11.74 2.48 2.84
N GLU A 104 -12.73 3.28 3.24
CA GLU A 104 -12.52 4.38 4.21
C GLU A 104 -12.11 3.86 5.59
N MET A 105 -12.69 2.76 6.05
CA MET A 105 -12.31 2.13 7.32
C MET A 105 -10.88 1.60 7.28
N GLY A 106 -10.48 0.95 6.19
CA GLY A 106 -9.12 0.47 6.03
C GLY A 106 -8.12 1.62 6.10
N ALA A 107 -8.41 2.71 5.39
CA ALA A 107 -7.59 3.91 5.43
C ALA A 107 -7.50 4.55 6.82
N SER A 108 -8.64 4.66 7.50
CA SER A 108 -8.71 5.22 8.85
C SER A 108 -7.90 4.39 9.84
N TRP A 109 -7.91 3.06 9.69
CA TRP A 109 -7.10 2.18 10.54
C TRP A 109 -5.60 2.49 10.43
N PHE A 110 -5.08 2.72 9.22
CA PHE A 110 -3.67 3.11 9.02
C PHE A 110 -3.37 4.47 9.66
N VAL A 111 -4.25 5.46 9.48
CA VAL A 111 -4.11 6.78 10.14
C VAL A 111 -4.04 6.63 11.66
N ASP A 112 -4.94 5.83 12.25
CA ASP A 112 -4.95 5.57 13.69
C ASP A 112 -3.67 4.86 14.14
N GLN A 113 -3.20 3.87 13.37
CA GLN A 113 -1.95 3.18 13.68
C GLN A 113 -0.74 4.12 13.61
N PHE A 114 -0.69 5.03 12.62
CA PHE A 114 0.33 6.07 12.58
C PHE A 114 0.26 7.02 13.78
N ALA A 115 -0.90 7.22 14.39
CA ALA A 115 -0.98 8.00 15.63
C ALA A 115 -0.40 7.25 16.84
N ILE A 116 -0.70 5.97 16.99
CA ILE A 116 -0.49 5.24 18.26
C ILE A 116 0.75 4.35 18.31
N LEU A 117 1.26 3.88 17.17
CA LEU A 117 2.41 2.98 17.15
C LEU A 117 3.72 3.70 17.51
N PRO A 118 4.72 3.00 18.07
CA PRO A 118 6.06 3.57 18.21
C PRO A 118 6.72 3.81 16.84
N GLY A 119 7.72 4.68 16.79
CA GLY A 119 8.27 5.19 15.51
C GLY A 119 8.81 4.11 14.58
N VAL A 120 9.55 3.11 15.09
CA VAL A 120 10.04 2.00 14.25
C VAL A 120 8.87 1.21 13.65
N GLN A 121 7.82 0.94 14.42
CA GLN A 121 6.64 0.24 13.93
C GLN A 121 5.84 1.08 12.92
N ARG A 122 5.83 2.42 13.04
CA ARG A 122 5.29 3.29 11.98
C ARG A 122 6.09 3.17 10.68
N ALA A 123 7.43 3.13 10.77
CA ALA A 123 8.27 2.92 9.60
C ALA A 123 8.01 1.55 8.96
N VAL A 124 7.88 0.49 9.76
CA VAL A 124 7.45 -0.84 9.28
C VAL A 124 6.09 -0.78 8.59
N LEU A 125 5.12 -0.10 9.18
CA LEU A 125 3.78 0.01 8.61
C LEU A 125 3.75 0.72 7.26
N ALA A 126 4.51 1.81 7.11
CA ALA A 126 4.64 2.50 5.84
C ALA A 126 5.41 1.63 4.85
N HIS A 127 6.68 1.38 5.12
CA HIS A 127 7.64 0.87 4.14
C HIS A 127 7.55 -0.63 3.88
N LEU A 128 7.12 -1.41 4.85
CA LEU A 128 7.09 -2.87 4.72
C LEU A 128 5.67 -3.43 4.54
N ALA A 129 4.62 -2.63 4.71
CA ALA A 129 3.26 -3.07 4.42
C ALA A 129 2.61 -2.27 3.28
N LEU A 130 2.54 -0.94 3.39
CA LEU A 130 1.91 -0.13 2.34
C LEU A 130 2.72 -0.18 1.04
N GLU A 131 4.02 0.13 1.09
CA GLU A 131 4.88 0.11 -0.10
C GLU A 131 5.04 -1.32 -0.66
N ALA A 132 5.13 -2.33 0.21
CA ALA A 132 5.18 -3.72 -0.23
C ALA A 132 3.89 -4.18 -0.91
N GLY A 133 2.74 -3.70 -0.44
CA GLY A 133 1.46 -3.90 -1.10
C GLY A 133 1.36 -3.13 -2.42
N SER A 134 1.87 -1.91 -2.45
CA SER A 134 1.94 -1.05 -3.65
C SER A 134 2.80 -1.69 -4.74
N LEU A 135 3.98 -2.22 -4.40
CA LEU A 135 4.87 -2.92 -5.33
C LEU A 135 4.20 -4.13 -5.98
N VAL A 136 3.56 -4.99 -5.18
CA VAL A 136 2.85 -6.17 -5.71
C VAL A 136 1.69 -5.73 -6.61
N PHE A 137 0.98 -4.67 -6.22
CA PHE A 137 -0.12 -4.11 -6.98
C PHE A 137 0.34 -3.45 -8.27
N SER A 138 1.45 -2.71 -8.26
CA SER A 138 2.00 -2.02 -9.41
C SER A 138 2.48 -3.01 -10.48
N GLN A 139 3.16 -4.08 -10.06
CA GLN A 139 3.56 -5.17 -10.95
C GLN A 139 2.37 -5.87 -11.64
N ALA A 140 1.23 -6.01 -10.93
CA ALA A 140 0.00 -6.50 -11.53
C ALA A 140 -0.64 -5.46 -12.46
N GLY A 141 -0.61 -4.19 -12.05
CA GLY A 141 -1.09 -3.03 -12.80
C GLY A 141 -0.38 -2.84 -14.13
N THR A 142 0.95 -2.89 -14.17
CA THR A 142 1.77 -2.77 -15.39
C THR A 142 1.41 -3.82 -16.44
N LYS A 143 0.99 -5.02 -16.01
CA LYS A 143 0.49 -6.06 -16.93
C LYS A 143 -0.91 -5.75 -17.45
N ALA A 144 -1.78 -5.20 -16.60
CA ALA A 144 -3.16 -4.86 -16.93
C ALA A 144 -3.27 -3.56 -17.76
N PHE A 145 -2.37 -2.62 -17.54
CA PHE A 145 -2.33 -1.28 -18.12
C PHE A 145 -0.89 -0.96 -18.54
N PRO A 146 -0.43 -1.51 -19.66
CA PRO A 146 0.89 -1.17 -20.20
C PRO A 146 0.99 0.34 -20.46
N ASP A 147 2.16 0.91 -20.21
CA ASP A 147 2.49 2.32 -20.44
C ASP A 147 1.67 3.33 -19.60
N ASP A 148 1.05 2.90 -18.50
CA ASP A 148 0.32 3.79 -17.58
C ASP A 148 1.27 4.38 -16.53
N GLU A 149 1.38 5.71 -16.54
CA GLU A 149 2.29 6.52 -15.70
C GLU A 149 2.19 6.18 -14.21
N TYR A 150 0.99 5.85 -13.71
CA TYR A 150 0.80 5.53 -12.29
C TYR A 150 1.52 4.24 -11.89
N PHE A 151 1.47 3.23 -12.75
CA PHE A 151 2.05 1.92 -12.46
C PHE A 151 3.55 1.86 -12.73
N GLU A 152 4.05 2.58 -13.73
CA GLU A 152 5.49 2.70 -13.99
C GLU A 152 6.23 3.35 -12.82
N LEU A 153 5.63 4.40 -12.21
CA LEU A 153 6.22 5.11 -11.09
C LEU A 153 6.45 4.22 -9.87
N HIS A 154 5.50 3.32 -9.58
CA HIS A 154 5.52 2.46 -8.39
C HIS A 154 6.31 1.15 -8.58
N ASP A 155 6.78 0.81 -9.78
CA ASP A 155 7.59 -0.42 -9.95
C ASP A 155 9.04 -0.22 -9.46
N GLU A 156 9.62 0.96 -9.70
CA GLU A 156 11.00 1.29 -9.29
C GLU A 156 11.05 1.91 -7.88
N ALA A 157 10.17 2.88 -7.59
CA ALA A 157 10.21 3.65 -6.33
C ALA A 157 9.94 2.76 -5.10
N ASP A 158 9.00 1.83 -5.22
CA ASP A 158 8.58 1.03 -4.06
C ASP A 158 9.69 0.08 -3.60
N VAL A 159 10.55 -0.41 -4.51
CA VAL A 159 11.71 -1.24 -4.13
C VAL A 159 12.68 -0.46 -3.25
N GLU A 160 12.94 0.81 -3.57
CA GLU A 160 13.77 1.70 -2.75
C GLU A 160 13.09 1.97 -1.40
N HIS A 161 11.77 2.18 -1.39
CA HIS A 161 11.02 2.38 -0.15
C HIS A 161 11.03 1.16 0.77
N LEU A 162 10.97 -0.06 0.24
CA LEU A 162 11.11 -1.29 1.03
C LEU A 162 12.45 -1.32 1.76
N GLU A 163 13.53 -0.96 1.06
CA GLU A 163 14.87 -0.94 1.64
C GLU A 163 15.01 0.13 2.74
N MET A 164 14.34 1.28 2.61
CA MET A 164 14.26 2.27 3.70
C MET A 164 13.67 1.65 4.98
N GLY A 165 12.65 0.80 4.84
CA GLY A 165 12.06 0.07 5.97
C GLY A 165 13.04 -0.89 6.65
N TYR A 166 13.75 -1.70 5.87
CA TYR A 166 14.75 -2.62 6.41
C TYR A 166 15.95 -1.91 7.01
N GLU A 167 16.37 -0.78 6.44
CA GLU A 167 17.48 0.00 6.99
C GLU A 167 17.15 0.60 8.36
N VAL A 168 15.90 1.08 8.56
CA VAL A 168 15.42 1.45 9.89
C VAL A 168 15.54 0.27 10.85
N LEU A 169 15.09 -0.91 10.44
CA LEU A 169 15.19 -2.11 11.26
C LEU A 169 16.64 -2.50 11.56
N ARG A 170 17.61 -2.28 10.67
CA ARG A 170 19.04 -2.57 10.96
C ARG A 170 19.67 -1.57 11.93
N ARG A 171 19.27 -0.29 11.86
CA ARG A 171 19.90 0.79 12.64
C ARG A 171 19.33 0.98 14.04
N ARG A 172 18.08 0.56 14.27
CA ARG A 172 17.31 0.90 15.48
C ARG A 172 17.18 -0.28 16.44
N ALA A 173 17.50 -0.11 17.72
CA ALA A 173 17.40 -1.20 18.70
C ALA A 173 16.04 -1.24 19.46
N ASP A 174 15.16 -0.27 19.22
CA ASP A 174 13.90 -0.04 19.93
C ASP A 174 12.71 -0.81 19.32
N TRP A 175 12.95 -2.05 18.89
CA TRP A 175 11.91 -2.97 18.39
C TRP A 175 12.28 -4.44 18.60
N THR A 176 11.31 -5.33 18.38
CA THR A 176 11.51 -6.78 18.38
C THR A 176 10.86 -7.41 17.14
N PRO A 177 11.38 -8.54 16.63
CA PRO A 177 10.75 -9.28 15.53
C PRO A 177 9.27 -9.53 15.74
N GLU A 178 8.87 -9.92 16.95
CA GLU A 178 7.47 -10.18 17.31
C GLU A 178 6.60 -8.93 17.15
N ALA A 179 7.09 -7.76 17.57
CA ALA A 179 6.35 -6.51 17.45
C ALA A 179 6.20 -6.09 15.98
N ALA A 180 7.29 -6.18 15.19
CA ALA A 180 7.25 -5.87 13.76
C ALA A 180 6.32 -6.81 13.00
N ILE A 181 6.45 -8.12 13.22
CA ILE A 181 5.59 -9.15 12.60
C ILE A 181 4.11 -8.95 12.98
N THR A 182 3.82 -8.61 14.23
CA THR A 182 2.44 -8.34 14.66
C THR A 182 1.83 -7.15 13.92
N VAL A 183 2.61 -6.10 13.68
CA VAL A 183 2.17 -4.92 12.92
C VAL A 183 1.94 -5.30 11.46
N LEU A 184 2.88 -6.02 10.84
CA LEU A 184 2.75 -6.50 9.47
C LEU A 184 1.51 -7.38 9.28
N ASP A 185 1.28 -8.35 10.17
CA ASP A 185 0.13 -9.26 10.06
C ASP A 185 -1.20 -8.51 10.08
N ARG A 186 -1.32 -7.50 10.93
CA ARG A 186 -2.53 -6.67 10.99
C ARG A 186 -2.67 -5.79 9.75
N ALA A 187 -1.57 -5.20 9.30
CA ALA A 187 -1.56 -4.35 8.11
C ALA A 187 -1.97 -5.14 6.86
N TRP A 188 -1.40 -6.33 6.67
CA TRP A 188 -1.75 -7.21 5.55
C TRP A 188 -3.19 -7.72 5.61
N GLN A 189 -3.76 -7.95 6.79
CA GLN A 189 -5.18 -8.25 6.93
C GLN A 189 -6.06 -7.08 6.45
N VAL A 190 -5.71 -5.85 6.82
CA VAL A 190 -6.46 -4.65 6.40
C VAL A 190 -6.30 -4.41 4.90
N ILE A 191 -5.09 -4.52 4.36
CA ILE A 191 -4.81 -4.43 2.92
C ILE A 191 -5.64 -5.47 2.17
N GLY A 192 -5.63 -6.73 2.61
CA GLY A 192 -6.41 -7.80 1.99
C GLY A 192 -7.91 -7.49 1.95
N VAL A 193 -8.48 -7.02 3.07
CA VAL A 193 -9.90 -6.64 3.15
C VAL A 193 -10.24 -5.48 2.19
N VAL A 194 -9.39 -4.46 2.13
CA VAL A 194 -9.59 -3.32 1.20
C VAL A 194 -9.49 -3.79 -0.24
N SER A 195 -8.48 -4.58 -0.58
CA SER A 195 -8.26 -5.08 -1.93
C SER A 195 -9.38 -6.00 -2.40
N ASP A 196 -9.84 -6.91 -1.55
CA ASP A 196 -10.99 -7.76 -1.85
C ASP A 196 -12.25 -6.93 -2.09
N ARG A 197 -12.45 -5.84 -1.33
CA ARG A 197 -13.58 -4.94 -1.54
C ARG A 197 -13.49 -4.20 -2.87
N ILE A 198 -12.32 -3.67 -3.22
CA ILE A 198 -12.08 -3.00 -4.50
C ILE A 198 -12.43 -3.96 -5.65
N ALA A 199 -11.97 -5.22 -5.56
CA ALA A 199 -12.26 -6.24 -6.56
C ALA A 199 -13.76 -6.57 -6.65
N GLU A 200 -14.43 -6.78 -5.50
CA GLU A 200 -15.87 -7.05 -5.43
C GLU A 200 -16.67 -5.94 -6.13
N CYS A 201 -16.37 -4.68 -5.81
CA CYS A 201 -17.06 -3.53 -6.37
C CYS A 201 -16.83 -3.38 -7.88
N ALA A 202 -15.59 -3.58 -8.35
CA ALA A 202 -15.26 -3.54 -9.78
C ALA A 202 -16.03 -4.60 -10.58
N VAL A 203 -16.12 -5.83 -10.08
CA VAL A 203 -16.88 -6.91 -10.71
C VAL A 203 -18.38 -6.61 -10.68
N ARG A 204 -18.92 -6.22 -9.53
CA ARG A 204 -20.36 -5.95 -9.37
C ARG A 204 -20.87 -4.93 -10.38
N ASP A 205 -20.13 -3.84 -10.55
CA ASP A 205 -20.60 -2.69 -11.34
C ASP A 205 -20.41 -2.89 -12.85
N THR A 206 -19.57 -3.84 -13.26
CA THR A 206 -19.32 -4.14 -14.69
C THR A 206 -20.07 -5.37 -15.18
N VAL A 207 -20.40 -6.32 -14.30
CA VAL A 207 -21.29 -7.45 -14.63
C VAL A 207 -22.78 -7.04 -14.61
N ALA A 208 -23.12 -5.99 -13.86
CA ALA A 208 -24.49 -5.45 -13.81
C ALA A 208 -24.80 -4.40 -14.89
N ALA A 209 -23.80 -4.00 -15.70
CA ALA A 209 -23.91 -3.04 -16.79
C ALA A 209 -24.12 -3.73 -18.15
#